data_AF-A0A9W8TGS4-F1
#
_entry.id   AF-A0A9W8TGS4-F1
#
_cell.length_a   1.000
_cell.length_b   1.000
_cell.length_c   1.000
_cell.angle_alpha   90.00
_cell.angle_beta   90.00
_cell.angle_gamma   90.00
#
_symmetry.space_group_name_H-M   'P 1'
#
loop_
_entity.id
_entity.type
_entity.pdbx_description
1 polymer ?
#
loop_
_entity_poly.entity_id
_entity_poly.type
_entity_poly.pdbx_seq_one_letter_code
_entity_poly.pdbx_strand_id
1 'polypeptide(L)'
;MASGGIDIGNIDTDPVEEAYVLYGAVVGGPDKRGRFFDIRSDWPQTEVALDYNAPMLTLAAMHVAADTSEPYYTSLQAGAYDRVKPKGRPCDSAYQDGCEAGRLNKKATLAMAIVVTVVGLVLIGLSAWYLILLYRARSDVGGKF
;
A
#
# COMPACT_ATOMS: atom_id res chain seq x y z
N MET A 1 2.43 -18.07 23.56
CA MET A 1 2.39 -17.14 22.41
C MET A 1 3.68 -16.36 22.41
N ALA A 2 4.38 -16.22 21.28
CA ALA A 2 5.67 -15.53 21.22
C ALA A 2 5.58 -14.03 21.56
N SER A 3 4.37 -13.45 21.53
CA SER A 3 4.08 -12.05 21.85
C SER A 3 4.35 -11.65 23.31
N GLY A 4 4.36 -12.61 24.24
CA GLY A 4 4.46 -12.35 25.68
C GLY A 4 3.16 -11.86 26.35
N GLY A 5 2.08 -11.66 25.59
CA GLY A 5 0.75 -11.29 26.10
C GLY A 5 -0.20 -12.46 26.32
N ILE A 6 -1.35 -12.18 26.95
CA ILE A 6 -2.47 -13.14 27.11
C ILE A 6 -3.70 -12.79 26.26
N ASP A 7 -3.75 -11.59 25.68
CA ASP A 7 -4.88 -11.12 24.85
C ASP A 7 -4.56 -11.28 23.36
N ILE A 8 -5.00 -12.40 22.78
CA ILE A 8 -4.86 -12.66 21.34
C ILE A 8 -5.68 -11.67 20.48
N GLY A 9 -6.75 -11.09 21.02
CA GLY A 9 -7.62 -10.16 20.30
C GLY A 9 -6.94 -8.82 20.03
N ASN A 10 -5.97 -8.45 20.85
CA ASN A 10 -5.21 -7.20 20.76
C ASN A 10 -3.70 -7.45 20.54
N ILE A 11 -3.35 -8.53 19.84
CA ILE A 11 -1.95 -8.98 19.67
C ILE A 11 -1.01 -7.92 19.08
N ASP A 12 -1.48 -6.92 18.33
CA ASP A 12 -0.62 -5.86 17.77
C ASP A 12 -0.33 -4.72 18.77
N THR A 13 -1.06 -4.66 19.89
CA THR A 13 -1.01 -3.54 20.84
C THR A 13 -0.86 -3.96 22.30
N ASP A 14 -1.11 -5.23 22.61
CA ASP A 14 -0.99 -5.78 23.97
C ASP A 14 -0.19 -7.10 23.97
N PRO A 15 1.05 -7.10 24.47
CA PRO A 15 1.80 -5.92 24.91
C PRO A 15 2.25 -5.04 23.72
N VAL A 16 2.58 -3.77 23.99
CA VAL A 16 3.05 -2.83 22.95
C VAL A 16 4.33 -3.31 22.29
N GLU A 17 5.24 -3.90 23.07
CA GLU A 17 6.49 -4.51 22.61
C GLU A 17 6.57 -5.95 23.13
N GLU A 18 7.30 -6.80 22.40
CA GLU A 18 7.52 -8.20 22.77
C GLU A 18 8.26 -8.28 24.11
N ALA A 19 7.87 -9.25 24.95
CA ALA A 19 8.48 -9.42 26.26
C ALA A 19 10.00 -9.72 26.22
N TYR A 20 10.50 -10.28 25.12
CA TYR A 20 11.90 -10.65 24.94
C TYR A 20 12.36 -10.39 23.51
N VAL A 21 13.64 -10.01 23.37
CA VAL A 21 14.29 -9.87 22.06
C VAL A 21 14.73 -11.24 21.57
N LEU A 22 14.36 -11.59 20.33
CA LEU A 22 14.76 -12.84 19.69
C LEU A 22 16.01 -12.63 18.83
N TYR A 23 17.18 -12.71 19.46
CA TYR A 23 18.47 -12.52 18.77
C TYR A 23 18.71 -13.58 17.69
N GLY A 24 19.17 -13.13 16.52
CA GLY A 24 19.54 -13.98 15.39
C GLY A 24 18.37 -14.50 14.55
N ALA A 25 17.13 -14.10 14.87
CA ALA A 25 15.98 -14.48 14.05
C ALA A 25 15.95 -13.70 12.72
N VAL A 26 15.79 -14.45 11.64
CA VAL A 26 15.43 -13.93 10.32
C VAL A 26 13.92 -13.94 10.22
N VAL A 27 13.34 -12.78 9.88
CA VAL A 27 11.90 -12.62 9.62
C VAL A 27 11.58 -12.83 8.14
N GLY A 28 10.31 -13.02 7.79
CA GLY A 28 9.85 -13.19 6.40
C GLY A 28 10.31 -12.07 5.45
N GLY A 29 10.35 -10.83 5.94
CA GLY A 29 10.99 -9.70 5.26
C GLY A 29 10.00 -8.77 4.53
N PRO A 30 10.51 -7.82 3.73
CA PRO A 30 9.70 -6.75 3.15
C PRO A 30 8.84 -7.23 1.97
N ASP A 31 7.83 -6.42 1.63
CA ASP A 31 7.02 -6.62 0.43
C ASP A 31 7.81 -6.41 -0.88
N LYS A 32 7.15 -6.66 -2.02
CA LYS A 32 7.73 -6.49 -3.37
C LYS A 32 8.21 -5.06 -3.69
N ARG A 33 7.85 -4.07 -2.87
CA ARG A 33 8.27 -2.67 -3.01
C ARG A 33 9.36 -2.30 -2.00
N GLY A 34 9.89 -3.28 -1.25
CA GLY A 34 10.90 -3.06 -0.22
C GLY A 34 10.36 -2.43 1.06
N ARG A 35 9.04 -2.47 1.29
CA ARG A 35 8.42 -1.93 2.51
C ARG A 35 8.27 -3.04 3.54
N PHE A 36 8.80 -2.82 4.74
CA PHE A 36 8.64 -3.73 5.87
C PHE A 36 7.67 -3.15 6.87
N PHE A 37 6.63 -3.89 7.26
CA PHE A 37 5.63 -3.48 8.24
C PHE A 37 5.85 -4.27 9.53
N ASP A 38 6.36 -3.60 10.55
CA ASP A 38 6.61 -4.18 11.86
C ASP A 38 5.31 -4.29 12.65
N ILE A 39 4.56 -5.37 12.39
CA ILE A 39 3.22 -5.63 12.95
C ILE A 39 3.15 -7.11 13.34
N ARG A 40 2.79 -7.38 14.59
CA ARG A 40 2.89 -8.73 15.17
C ARG A 40 1.99 -9.78 14.49
N SER A 41 0.80 -9.39 14.07
CA SER A 41 -0.10 -10.30 13.34
C SER A 41 0.15 -10.38 11.83
N ASP A 42 1.14 -9.64 11.32
CA ASP A 42 1.61 -9.73 9.93
C ASP A 42 2.55 -10.92 9.74
N TRP A 43 2.01 -12.14 9.82
CA TRP A 43 2.79 -13.36 9.68
C TRP A 43 3.63 -13.41 8.38
N PRO A 44 3.20 -12.92 7.20
CA PRO A 44 4.03 -12.93 6.00
C PRO A 44 5.37 -12.19 6.14
N GLN A 45 5.41 -11.11 6.92
CA GLN A 45 6.63 -10.29 7.07
C GLN A 45 7.37 -10.55 8.38
N THR A 46 6.65 -10.84 9.47
CA THR A 46 7.20 -10.93 10.83
C THR A 46 7.33 -12.36 11.38
N GLU A 47 6.89 -13.38 10.63
CA GLU A 47 7.13 -14.78 10.99
C GLU A 47 8.63 -15.07 11.06
N VAL A 48 9.01 -15.92 12.02
CA VAL A 48 10.35 -16.45 12.22
C VAL A 48 10.29 -17.98 12.21
N ALA A 49 11.22 -18.62 11.53
CA ALA A 49 11.23 -20.08 11.40
C ALA A 49 12.65 -20.65 11.29
N LEU A 50 12.79 -21.95 11.60
CA LEU A 50 14.09 -22.63 11.60
C LEU A 50 14.71 -22.70 10.20
N ASP A 51 13.87 -22.89 9.18
CA ASP A 51 14.23 -22.93 7.77
C ASP A 51 14.65 -21.57 7.21
N TYR A 52 14.26 -20.45 7.84
CA TYR A 52 14.78 -19.12 7.50
C TYR A 52 16.21 -18.96 8.03
N ASN A 53 16.47 -19.42 9.25
CA ASN A 53 17.74 -19.25 9.94
C ASN A 53 18.84 -20.23 9.47
N ALA A 54 18.47 -21.47 9.15
CA ALA A 54 19.43 -22.51 8.74
C ALA A 54 20.34 -22.10 7.57
N PRO A 55 19.82 -21.59 6.43
CA PRO A 55 20.68 -21.12 5.33
C PRO A 55 21.39 -19.81 5.67
N MET A 56 20.77 -18.91 6.45
CA MET A 56 21.38 -17.62 6.82
C MET A 56 22.71 -17.82 7.54
N LEU A 57 22.77 -18.73 8.51
CA LEU A 57 24.00 -19.03 9.25
C LEU A 57 25.12 -19.50 8.32
N THR A 58 24.78 -20.34 7.34
CA THR A 58 25.74 -20.88 6.36
C THR A 58 26.29 -19.76 5.46
N LEU A 59 25.40 -18.91 4.95
CA LEU A 59 25.78 -17.77 4.13
C LEU A 59 26.64 -16.76 4.91
N ALA A 60 26.26 -16.45 6.15
CA ALA A 60 27.03 -15.57 7.02
C ALA A 60 28.45 -16.10 7.25
N ALA A 61 28.60 -17.40 7.53
CA ALA A 61 29.91 -18.02 7.69
C ALA A 61 30.76 -17.95 6.41
N MET A 62 30.15 -18.16 5.24
CA MET A 62 30.85 -18.03 3.95
C MET A 62 31.34 -16.59 3.71
N HIS A 63 30.49 -15.59 3.95
CA HIS A 63 30.86 -14.18 3.78
C HIS A 63 31.97 -13.75 4.74
N VAL A 64 31.94 -14.21 5.99
CA VAL A 64 33.03 -13.96 6.96
C VAL A 64 34.36 -14.55 6.50
N ALA A 65 34.33 -15.71 5.81
CA ALA A 65 35.54 -16.37 5.34
C ALA A 65 36.09 -15.79 4.01
N ALA A 66 35.23 -15.23 3.16
CA ALA A 66 35.58 -14.90 1.78
C ALA A 66 35.60 -13.40 1.47
N ASP A 67 34.78 -12.59 2.15
CA ASP A 67 34.63 -11.18 1.81
C ASP A 67 35.78 -10.34 2.40
N THR A 68 36.19 -9.31 1.65
CA THR A 68 37.24 -8.37 2.06
C THR A 68 36.69 -7.02 2.54
N SER A 69 35.37 -6.83 2.43
CA SER A 69 34.67 -5.61 2.81
C SER A 69 33.51 -5.94 3.74
N GLU A 70 33.20 -5.03 4.66
CA GLU A 70 32.06 -5.22 5.54
C GLU A 70 30.72 -5.22 4.77
N PRO A 71 29.76 -6.08 5.15
CA PRO A 71 28.42 -6.05 4.58
C PRO A 71 27.70 -4.74 4.85
N TYR A 72 26.85 -4.30 3.92
CA TYR A 72 26.10 -3.02 4.03
C TYR A 72 25.41 -2.82 5.40
N TYR A 73 24.84 -3.88 5.97
CA TYR A 73 24.09 -3.81 7.22
C TYR A 73 24.94 -3.45 8.45
N THR A 74 26.27 -3.58 8.42
CA THR A 74 27.14 -3.14 9.54
C THR A 74 27.29 -1.63 9.61
N SER A 75 27.03 -0.93 8.51
CA SER A 75 27.15 0.53 8.40
C SER A 75 25.88 1.30 8.79
N LEU A 76 24.80 0.59 9.13
CA LEU A 76 23.51 1.20 9.45
C LEU A 76 23.55 1.90 10.80
N GLN A 77 23.13 3.17 10.81
CA GLN A 77 22.98 3.96 12.04
C GLN A 77 21.67 3.62 12.74
N ALA A 78 21.64 3.75 14.07
CA ALA A 78 20.40 3.66 14.84
C ALA A 78 19.33 4.62 14.27
N GLY A 79 18.10 4.13 14.10
CA GLY A 79 17.00 4.88 13.49
C GLY A 79 17.03 4.98 11.96
N ALA A 80 17.93 4.28 11.26
CA ALA A 80 17.93 4.25 9.79
C ALA A 80 16.57 3.82 9.20
N TYR A 81 15.90 2.86 9.85
CA TYR A 81 14.58 2.38 9.44
C TYR A 81 13.47 3.43 9.61
N ASP A 82 13.55 4.32 10.61
CA ASP A 82 12.50 5.32 10.88
C ASP A 82 12.25 6.26 9.69
N ARG A 83 13.27 6.46 8.85
CA ARG A 83 13.19 7.30 7.64
C ARG A 83 12.39 6.65 6.50
N VAL A 84 12.32 5.32 6.50
CA VAL A 84 11.69 4.52 5.43
C VAL A 84 10.51 3.68 5.94
N LYS A 85 10.19 3.77 7.24
CA LYS A 85 9.08 3.06 7.87
C LYS A 85 7.78 3.37 7.12
N PRO A 86 7.12 2.35 6.52
CA PRO A 86 5.89 2.57 5.78
C PRO A 86 4.77 2.98 6.74
N LYS A 87 3.85 3.79 6.25
CA LYS A 87 2.63 4.19 6.97
C LYS A 87 1.46 3.30 6.54
N GLY A 88 0.57 3.01 7.49
CA GLY A 88 -0.63 2.21 7.24
C GLY A 88 -0.38 0.72 7.40
N ARG A 89 -1.14 -0.10 6.67
CA ARG A 89 -1.09 -1.56 6.70
C ARG A 89 -0.54 -2.12 5.39
N PRO A 90 0.07 -3.32 5.41
CA PRO A 90 0.52 -3.96 4.20
C PRO A 90 -0.65 -4.44 3.34
N CYS A 91 -0.32 -4.82 2.11
CA CYS A 91 -1.23 -5.48 1.18
C CYS A 91 -0.68 -6.88 0.90
N ASP A 92 -1.15 -7.87 1.64
CA ASP A 92 -0.67 -9.25 1.58
C ASP A 92 -1.74 -10.24 2.08
N SER A 93 -1.34 -11.48 2.31
CA SER A 93 -2.24 -12.55 2.76
C SER A 93 -2.75 -12.37 4.19
N ALA A 94 -2.08 -11.57 5.04
CA ALA A 94 -2.58 -11.25 6.38
C ALA A 94 -3.52 -10.02 6.33
N TYR A 95 -3.17 -9.01 5.56
CA TYR A 95 -3.93 -7.76 5.47
C TYR A 95 -4.36 -7.44 4.04
N GLN A 96 -5.69 -7.44 3.84
CA GLN A 96 -6.30 -6.98 2.61
C GLN A 96 -6.66 -5.48 2.66
N ASP A 97 -6.72 -4.87 3.84
CA ASP A 97 -7.08 -3.46 4.01
C ASP A 97 -6.10 -2.52 3.29
N GLY A 98 -4.80 -2.86 3.30
CA GLY A 98 -3.78 -2.11 2.56
C GLY A 98 -3.82 -2.34 1.05
N CYS A 99 -4.60 -3.32 0.58
CA CYS A 99 -4.82 -3.59 -0.83
C CYS A 99 -5.94 -2.76 -1.46
N GLU A 100 -6.73 -2.03 -0.67
CA GLU A 100 -7.70 -1.09 -1.22
C GLU A 100 -6.95 -0.02 -2.03
N ALA A 101 -6.92 -0.21 -3.35
CA ALA A 101 -6.44 0.78 -4.30
C ALA A 101 -7.19 2.08 -3.99
N GLY A 102 -6.44 3.09 -3.53
CA GLY A 102 -6.96 4.22 -2.79
C GLY A 102 -8.32 4.69 -3.28
N ARG A 103 -9.38 4.38 -2.54
CA ARG A 103 -10.65 5.09 -2.70
C ARG A 103 -10.31 6.55 -2.53
N LEU A 104 -10.50 7.32 -3.59
CA LEU A 104 -10.45 8.78 -3.54
C LEU A 104 -11.21 9.23 -2.29
N ASN A 105 -10.64 10.21 -1.57
CA ASN A 105 -11.32 10.80 -0.42
C ASN A 105 -12.77 11.11 -0.82
N LYS A 106 -13.75 10.82 0.05
CA LYS A 106 -15.18 11.08 -0.20
C LYS A 106 -15.41 12.47 -0.81
N LYS A 107 -14.63 13.47 -0.39
CA LYS A 107 -14.66 14.83 -0.95
C LYS A 107 -14.18 14.91 -2.41
N ALA A 108 -13.07 14.23 -2.73
CA ALA A 108 -12.52 14.19 -4.08
C ALA A 108 -13.44 13.40 -5.04
N THR A 109 -14.03 12.29 -4.59
CA THR A 109 -15.02 11.54 -5.37
C THR A 109 -16.25 12.39 -5.68
N LEU A 110 -16.77 13.12 -4.68
CA LEU A 110 -17.93 13.99 -4.87
C LEU A 110 -17.62 15.16 -5.81
N ALA A 111 -16.45 15.80 -5.67
CA ALA A 111 -16.03 16.89 -6.55
C ALA A 111 -15.94 16.42 -8.01
N MET A 112 -15.32 15.25 -8.26
CA MET A 112 -15.25 14.65 -9.59
C MET A 112 -16.63 14.36 -10.16
N ALA A 113 -17.54 13.79 -9.36
CA ALA A 113 -18.91 13.51 -9.80
C ALA A 113 -19.65 14.77 -10.24
N ILE A 114 -19.56 15.86 -9.46
CA ILE A 114 -20.21 17.13 -9.79
C ILE A 114 -19.65 17.70 -11.10
N VAL A 115 -18.33 17.76 -11.25
CA VAL A 115 -17.69 18.33 -12.45
C VAL A 115 -18.08 17.55 -13.70
N VAL A 116 -18.00 16.22 -13.66
CA VAL A 116 -18.37 15.37 -14.80
C VAL A 116 -19.84 15.56 -15.18
N THR A 117 -20.73 15.69 -14.20
CA THR A 117 -22.17 15.86 -14.44
C THR A 117 -22.48 17.23 -15.07
N VAL A 118 -21.90 18.31 -14.54
CA VAL A 118 -22.10 19.67 -15.06
C VAL A 118 -21.57 19.78 -16.49
N VAL A 119 -20.35 19.29 -16.74
CA VAL A 119 -19.76 19.31 -18.09
C VAL A 119 -20.59 18.47 -19.06
N GLY A 120 -21.04 17.29 -18.64
CA GLY A 120 -21.92 16.44 -19.44
C GLY A 120 -23.23 17.12 -19.83
N LEU A 121 -23.90 17.78 -18.88
CA LEU A 121 -25.15 18.51 -19.15
C LEU A 121 -24.93 19.70 -20.09
N VAL A 122 -23.82 20.43 -19.96
CA VAL A 122 -23.48 21.53 -20.87
C VAL A 122 -23.28 21.03 -22.30
N LEU A 123 -22.52 19.94 -22.47
CA LEU A 123 -22.29 19.35 -23.79
C LEU A 123 -23.58 18.84 -24.43
N ILE A 124 -24.44 18.17 -23.66
CA ILE A 124 -25.76 17.69 -24.13
C ILE A 124 -26.67 18.87 -24.47
N GLY A 125 -26.71 19.90 -23.64
CA GLY A 125 -27.52 21.11 -23.88
C GLY A 125 -27.09 21.86 -25.13
N LEU A 126 -25.78 22.06 -25.34
CA LEU A 126 -25.26 22.72 -26.54
C LEU A 126 -25.51 21.92 -27.81
N SER A 127 -25.37 20.59 -27.74
CA SER A 127 -25.63 19.72 -28.91
C SER A 127 -27.13 19.65 -29.25
N ALA A 128 -28.02 19.57 -28.24
CA ALA A 128 -29.46 19.68 -28.46
C ALA A 128 -29.85 21.05 -29.04
N TRP A 129 -29.28 22.14 -28.52
CA TRP A 129 -29.55 23.48 -29.04
C TRP A 129 -29.08 23.65 -30.49
N TYR A 130 -27.89 23.14 -30.81
CA TYR A 130 -27.35 23.14 -32.17
C TYR A 130 -28.25 22.36 -33.14
N LEU A 131 -28.76 21.19 -32.73
CA LEU A 131 -29.71 20.42 -33.54
C LEU A 131 -31.02 21.19 -33.77
N ILE A 132 -31.57 21.85 -32.75
CA ILE A 132 -32.78 22.68 -32.89
C ILE A 132 -32.55 23.84 -33.87
N LEU A 133 -31.38 24.50 -33.82
CA LEU A 133 -31.03 25.56 -34.76
C LEU A 133 -30.98 25.04 -36.21
N LEU A 134 -30.39 23.87 -36.44
CA LEU A 134 -30.38 23.24 -37.77
C LEU A 134 -31.79 22.88 -38.25
N TYR A 135 -32.65 22.35 -37.38
CA TYR A 135 -34.04 22.05 -37.73
C TYR A 135 -34.84 23.31 -38.09
N ARG A 136 -34.65 24.42 -37.36
CA ARG A 136 -35.30 25.71 -37.64
C ARG A 136 -34.80 26.35 -38.94
N ALA A 137 -33.49 26.39 -39.15
CA ALA A 137 -32.90 26.91 -40.39
C ALA A 137 -33.39 26.13 -41.63
N ARG A 138 -33.63 24.82 -41.50
CA ARG A 138 -34.15 23.99 -42.60
C ARG A 138 -35.64 24.22 -42.87
N SER A 139 -36.43 24.57 -41.86
CA SER A 139 -37.86 24.86 -42.01
C SER A 139 -38.11 26.23 -42.63
N ASP A 140 -37.28 27.24 -42.34
CA ASP A 140 -37.37 28.57 -42.98
C ASP A 140 -37.04 28.56 -44.48
N VAL A 141 -36.22 27.61 -44.95
CA VAL A 141 -35.89 27.45 -46.38
C VAL A 141 -36.99 26.69 -47.15
N GLY A 142 -37.81 25.88 -46.46
CA GLY A 142 -38.92 25.14 -47.08
C GLY A 142 -40.23 25.92 -47.24
N GLY A 143 -40.33 27.14 -46.68
CA GLY A 143 -41.54 27.97 -46.69
C GLY A 143 -41.58 29.08 -47.75
N LYS A 144 -40.60 29.15 -48.66
CA LYS A 144 -40.59 30.09 -49.79
C LYS A 144 -40.84 29.35 -51.11
N PHE A 145 -42.10 29.03 -51.37
CA PHE A 145 -42.68 28.82 -52.70
C PHE A 145 -43.99 29.58 -52.76
#